data_AF-A0A8T2DPI6-F1
#
_entry.id   AF-A0A8T2DPI6-F1
#
_cell.length_a   1.000
_cell.length_b   1.000
_cell.length_c   1.000
_cell.angle_alpha   90.00
_cell.angle_beta   90.00
_cell.angle_gamma   90.00
#
_symmetry.space_group_name_H-M   'P 1'
#
loop_
_entity.id
_entity.type
_entity.pdbx_description
1 polymer ?
#
loop_
_entity_poly.entity_id
_entity_poly.type
_entity_poly.pdbx_seq_one_letter_code
_entity_poly.pdbx_strand_id
1 'polypeptide(L)' 'MTPYVSKSPRGAYVNFMDLDLGMYLGKEETKYEEGKSWGVKYFKNNFERLVRVKTSVDPTDFFCDEQSIPLLKSVDDI' A
#
# COMPACT_ATOMS: atom_id res chain seq x y z
N MET A 1 -19.33 7.62 -6.95
CA MET A 1 -19.41 6.14 -6.86
C MET A 1 -20.27 5.64 -8.01
N THR A 2 -19.79 4.67 -8.80
CA THR A 2 -20.56 4.08 -9.91
C THR A 2 -21.29 2.81 -9.45
N PRO A 3 -22.54 2.56 -9.88
CA PRO A 3 -23.42 1.58 -9.23
C PRO A 3 -23.09 0.10 -9.50
N TYR A 4 -22.18 -0.23 -10.42
CA TYR A 4 -21.99 -1.61 -10.91
C TYR A 4 -20.60 -2.22 -10.62
N VAL A 5 -19.77 -1.54 -9.84
CA VAL A 5 -18.40 -2.01 -9.53
C VAL A 5 -18.29 -2.49 -8.09
N SER A 6 -17.25 -3.26 -7.80
CA SER A 6 -16.92 -3.71 -6.45
C SER A 6 -16.80 -2.53 -5.47
N LYS A 7 -17.20 -2.76 -4.22
CA LYS A 7 -17.16 -1.78 -3.13
C LYS A 7 -16.64 -2.43 -1.84
N SER A 8 -15.95 -1.64 -1.04
CA SER A 8 -15.42 -2.01 0.29
C SER A 8 -14.50 -3.25 0.32
N PRO A 9 -13.31 -3.22 -0.33
CA PRO A 9 -12.75 -2.12 -1.12
C PRO A 9 -13.20 -2.17 -2.59
N ARG A 10 -13.13 -1.03 -3.29
CA ARG A 10 -13.20 -1.01 -4.75
C ARG A 10 -11.91 -1.63 -5.28
N GLY A 11 -12.00 -2.88 -5.72
CA GLY A 11 -10.84 -3.65 -6.18
C GLY A 11 -10.20 -3.03 -7.41
N ALA A 12 -8.88 -3.06 -7.45
CA ALA A 12 -8.05 -2.62 -8.57
C ALA A 12 -7.03 -3.72 -8.91
N TYR A 13 -6.47 -3.68 -10.12
CA TYR A 13 -5.45 -4.65 -10.55
C TYR A 13 -4.11 -3.94 -10.68
N VAL A 14 -3.09 -4.45 -9.98
CA VAL A 14 -1.79 -3.76 -9.85
C VAL A 14 -1.07 -3.57 -11.19
N ASN A 15 -1.23 -4.46 -12.18
CA ASN A 15 -0.57 -4.25 -13.48
C ASN A 15 -1.21 -3.12 -14.30
N PHE A 16 -2.37 -2.59 -13.86
CA PHE A 16 -2.95 -1.35 -14.36
C PHE A 16 -2.82 -0.30 -13.25
N MET A 17 -1.59 0.17 -13.06
CA MET A 17 -1.25 1.16 -12.03
C MET A 17 -2.10 2.42 -12.20
N ASP A 18 -2.79 2.82 -11.14
CA ASP A 18 -3.68 3.97 -11.09
C ASP A 18 -3.29 4.86 -9.91
N LEU A 19 -2.56 5.93 -10.21
CA LEU A 19 -2.08 6.91 -9.23
C LEU A 19 -3.22 7.72 -8.57
N ASP A 20 -4.40 7.78 -9.21
CA ASP A 20 -5.57 8.45 -8.63
C ASP A 20 -6.17 7.66 -7.46
N LEU A 21 -5.77 6.39 -7.27
CA LEU A 21 -6.17 5.60 -6.10
C LEU A 21 -5.49 6.04 -4.80
N GLY A 22 -4.39 6.80 -4.88
CA GLY A 22 -3.55 7.27 -3.79
C GLY A 22 -2.07 7.12 -4.11
N MET A 23 -1.20 7.92 -3.50
CA MET A 23 0.25 7.79 -3.62
C MET A 23 0.91 8.31 -2.34
N TYR A 24 2.18 7.99 -2.13
CA TYR A 24 2.94 8.58 -1.02
C TYR A 24 3.08 10.10 -1.20
N LEU A 25 2.46 10.85 -0.30
CA LEU A 25 2.51 12.32 -0.24
C LEU A 25 3.03 12.81 1.12
N GLY A 26 3.28 11.90 2.08
CA GLY A 26 3.70 12.25 3.44
C GLY A 26 2.58 12.91 4.24
N LYS A 27 1.32 12.52 3.97
CA LYS A 27 0.15 13.07 4.67
C LYS A 27 -0.12 12.42 6.02
N GLU A 28 0.22 11.15 6.16
CA GLU A 28 0.05 10.36 7.38
C GLU A 28 1.36 10.26 8.15
N GLU A 29 1.31 9.86 9.43
CA GLU A 29 2.49 9.70 10.27
C GLU A 29 3.40 8.57 9.76
N THR A 30 2.82 7.55 9.13
CA THR A 30 3.56 6.41 8.59
C THR A 30 3.19 6.10 7.14
N LYS A 31 4.18 5.63 6.37
CA LYS A 31 3.93 5.06 5.02
C LYS A 31 2.92 3.90 5.07
N TYR A 32 2.82 3.17 6.19
CA TYR A 32 1.86 2.08 6.34
C TYR A 32 0.41 2.59 6.21
N GLU A 33 0.07 3.65 6.94
CA GLU A 33 -1.28 4.21 6.95
C GLU A 33 -1.65 4.79 5.58
N GLU A 34 -0.73 5.55 4.97
CA GLU A 34 -0.93 6.13 3.65
C GLU A 34 -1.07 5.02 2.59
N GLY A 35 -0.15 4.05 2.60
CA GLY A 35 -0.07 2.93 1.66
C GLY A 35 -1.22 1.93 1.78
N LYS A 36 -1.84 1.82 2.95
CA LYS A 36 -3.01 0.97 3.15
C LYS A 36 -4.19 1.40 2.28
N SER A 37 -4.32 2.70 1.96
CA SER A 37 -5.44 3.25 1.21
C SER A 37 -5.60 2.67 -0.21
N TRP A 38 -4.49 2.47 -0.94
CA TRP A 38 -4.48 1.79 -2.24
C TRP A 38 -4.10 0.30 -2.12
N GLY A 39 -3.26 -0.07 -1.15
CA GLY A 39 -2.80 -1.44 -0.95
C GLY A 39 -3.94 -2.44 -0.76
N VAL A 40 -4.98 -2.08 0.01
CA VAL A 40 -6.18 -2.95 0.17
C VAL A 40 -7.04 -3.04 -1.09
N LYS A 41 -6.98 -2.04 -1.99
CA LYS A 41 -7.70 -2.08 -3.28
C LYS A 41 -7.04 -3.08 -4.23
N TYR A 42 -5.72 -3.10 -4.28
CA TYR A 42 -4.96 -4.03 -5.12
C TYR A 42 -4.93 -5.45 -4.55
N PHE A 43 -4.64 -5.59 -3.26
CA PHE A 43 -4.31 -6.89 -2.67
C PHE A 43 -5.36 -7.42 -1.69
N LYS A 44 -6.40 -6.64 -1.35
CA LYS A 44 -7.44 -7.02 -0.38
C LYS A 44 -6.80 -7.55 0.91
N ASN A 45 -7.24 -8.72 1.36
CA ASN A 45 -6.76 -9.38 2.58
C ASN A 45 -5.29 -9.84 2.50
N ASN A 46 -4.67 -9.84 1.32
CA ASN A 46 -3.27 -10.23 1.17
C ASN A 46 -2.29 -9.10 1.54
N PHE A 47 -2.77 -7.86 1.64
CA PHE A 47 -1.93 -6.69 1.92
C PHE A 47 -1.08 -6.85 3.19
N GLU A 48 -1.69 -7.30 4.29
CA GLU A 48 -0.98 -7.48 5.58
C GLU A 48 0.17 -8.50 5.48
N ARG A 49 0.00 -9.57 4.69
CA ARG A 49 1.07 -10.55 4.45
C ARG A 49 2.19 -9.94 3.60
N LEU A 50 1.86 -9.12 2.61
CA LEU A 50 2.85 -8.45 1.76
C LEU A 50 3.70 -7.46 2.56
N VAL A 51 3.08 -6.67 3.44
CA VAL A 51 3.79 -5.74 4.34
C VAL A 51 4.80 -6.50 5.22
N ARG A 52 4.41 -7.64 5.80
CA ARG A 52 5.32 -8.48 6.59
C ARG A 52 6.49 -9.03 5.77
N VAL A 53 6.23 -9.49 4.55
CA VAL A 53 7.29 -9.98 3.65
C VAL A 53 8.24 -8.84 3.30
N LYS A 54 7.72 -7.69 2.86
CA LYS A 54 8.50 -6.48 2.55
C LYS A 54 9.38 -6.08 3.73
N THR A 55 8.82 -6.03 4.94
CA THR A 55 9.56 -5.72 6.18
C THR A 55 10.70 -6.71 6.45
N SER A 56 10.52 -7.98 6.11
CA SER A 56 11.56 -9.00 6.32
C SER A 56 12.65 -9.00 5.25
N VAL A 57 12.32 -8.68 3.99
CA VAL A 57 13.26 -8.81 2.86
C VAL A 57 13.96 -7.50 2.52
N ASP A 58 13.35 -6.37 2.83
CA ASP A 58 13.87 -5.03 2.56
C ASP A 58 13.55 -4.09 3.74
N PRO A 59 14.21 -4.28 4.91
CA PRO A 59 13.93 -3.51 6.12
C PRO A 59 14.31 -2.02 6.00
N THR A 60 15.16 -1.66 5.03
CA THR A 60 15.57 -0.28 4.74
C THR A 60 14.66 0.44 3.75
N ASP A 61 13.64 -0.24 3.23
CA ASP A 61 12.74 0.26 2.18
C ASP A 61 13.48 0.80 0.94
N PHE A 62 14.56 0.15 0.52
CA PHE A 62 15.36 0.61 -0.63
C PHE A 62 14.57 0.48 -1.94
N PHE A 63 13.81 -0.61 -2.08
CA PHE A 63 12.98 -0.85 -3.26
C PHE A 63 11.60 -0.21 -3.07
N CYS A 64 11.52 1.12 -3.26
CA CYS A 64 10.28 1.88 -3.13
C CYS A 64 9.94 2.67 -4.41
N ASP A 65 8.65 2.83 -4.64
CA ASP A 65 8.02 3.70 -5.63
C ASP A 65 6.80 4.41 -5.00
N GLU A 66 6.09 5.25 -5.76
CA GLU A 66 4.96 6.07 -5.30
C GLU A 66 3.77 5.26 -4.73
N GLN A 67 3.65 3.96 -5.05
CA GLN A 67 2.59 3.06 -4.57
C GLN A 67 3.13 1.74 -3.97
N SER A 68 4.42 1.66 -3.68
CA SER A 68 5.10 0.46 -3.19
C SER A 68 4.53 -0.03 -1.86
N ILE A 69 4.72 -1.31 -1.54
CA ILE A 69 4.28 -1.87 -0.26
C ILE A 69 5.08 -1.22 0.88
N PRO A 70 4.43 -0.65 1.91
CA PRO A 70 5.13 -0.01 3.03
C PRO A 70 5.71 -1.03 4.01
N LEU A 71 6.63 -0.55 4.86
CA LEU A 71 7.09 -1.26 6.04
C LEU A 71 6.05 -1.22 7.16
N LEU A 72 6.11 -2.21 8.06
CA LEU A 72 5.25 -2.26 9.26
C LEU A 72 5.69 -1.28 10.36
N LYS A 73 6.97 -0.88 10.37
CA LYS A 73 7.56 0.06 11.33
C LYS A 73 8.39 1.09 10.57
N SER A 74 8.53 2.28 11.15
CA SER A 74 9.43 3.29 10.61
C SER A 74 10.88 2.80 10.76
N VAL A 75 11.77 3.24 9.86
CA VAL A 75 13.21 2.90 9.92
C VAL A 75 13.83 3.40 11.23
N ASP A 76 13.25 4.42 11.86
CA ASP A 76 13.72 4.97 13.13
C ASP A 76 13.37 4.08 14.36
N ASP A 77 12.54 3.05 14.18
CA ASP A 77 12.12 2.12 15.23
C ASP A 77 12.97 0.82 15.29
N ILE A 78 14.02 0.70 14.47
CA ILE A 78 14.94 -0.45 14.37
C ILE A 78 16.33 -0.04 14.85
#